data_AF-A0A4Y1R7S8-F1
#
_entry.id   AF-A0A4Y1R7S8-F1
#
_cell.length_a   1.000
_cell.length_b   1.000
_cell.length_c   1.000
_cell.angle_alpha   90.00
_cell.angle_beta   90.00
_cell.angle_gamma   90.00
#
_symmetry.space_group_name_H-M   'P 1'
#
loop_
_entity.id
_entity.type
_entity.pdbx_description
1 polymer ?
#
loop_
_entity_poly.entity_id
_entity_poly.type
_entity_poly.pdbx_seq_one_letter_code
_entity_poly.pdbx_strand_id
1 'polypeptide(L)'
;MGYPKVVVKAIVDQRDESTSSPNPNGMEFDNLYLDMNGIIHPCFHPESDEDGVQPTSFEEVFINIFEYIDTLVNIVRPRKLLYMAIDGVAPRAKMNQQRARRFKSAKDKELADAEEEKLRRQFELQGKQVLPKKENEVSDSNIITPGTDFMYKLSNALRSYISLRLSNDSGWRDIKVILSDANVPGEGEHKIMSFIRQQRNFPSHDPNTRHCLYGLDVLYQEQQHANCQSVREMTPSSVKSGNRKASIVKKPYQNAIDLLMTIYKKEFKNLGGYMVDMLRVNDKKSGYIKLSRVEKFILLVGAYEDKIFKKRSELRERKLRRLCLNKDSLEEEIDAGSSATDSSSTCALPNGEEFEAPSLGMFENMHSQ
;
A
#
# COMPACT_ATOMS: atom_id res chain seq x y z
N MET A 1 14.04 -7.09 -16.36
CA MET A 1 15.23 -6.43 -15.74
C MET A 1 14.70 -5.44 -14.71
N GLY A 2 15.22 -5.40 -13.48
CA GLY A 2 14.81 -4.36 -12.52
C GLY A 2 15.41 -3.00 -12.89
N TYR A 3 14.81 -1.91 -12.41
CA TYR A 3 15.31 -0.54 -12.57
C TYR A 3 15.88 -0.02 -11.23
N PRO A 4 17.04 -0.49 -10.74
CA PRO A 4 17.54 -0.09 -9.42
C PRO A 4 17.98 1.37 -9.37
N LYS A 5 18.39 1.96 -10.51
CA LYS A 5 18.88 3.35 -10.59
C LYS A 5 17.80 4.43 -10.38
N VAL A 6 16.51 4.07 -10.34
CA VAL A 6 15.42 5.03 -10.08
C VAL A 6 15.10 5.21 -8.59
N VAL A 7 15.75 4.44 -7.70
CA VAL A 7 15.55 4.57 -6.25
C VAL A 7 16.80 5.22 -5.66
N VAL A 8 16.61 6.40 -5.07
CA VAL A 8 17.65 7.14 -4.33
C VAL A 8 17.15 7.32 -2.90
N LYS A 9 18.03 7.13 -1.90
CA LYS A 9 17.67 7.40 -0.50
C LYS A 9 17.63 8.91 -0.30
N ALA A 10 16.54 9.39 0.29
CA ALA A 10 16.46 10.78 0.71
C ALA A 10 17.48 11.04 1.84
N ILE A 11 18.21 12.14 1.71
CA ILE A 11 19.09 12.68 2.74
C ILE A 11 18.23 13.60 3.61
N VAL A 12 18.22 13.32 4.91
CA VAL A 12 17.56 14.13 5.92
C VAL A 12 18.66 14.83 6.70
N ASP A 13 18.65 16.17 6.72
CA ASP A 13 19.62 16.92 7.52
C ASP A 13 19.39 16.65 9.02
N GLN A 14 20.50 16.54 9.75
CA GLN A 14 20.44 16.50 11.20
C GLN A 14 20.13 17.91 11.69
N ARG A 15 18.90 18.08 12.20
CA ARG A 15 18.31 19.23 12.92
C ARG A 15 19.25 20.45 13.06
N ASP A 16 18.96 21.50 12.29
CA ASP A 16 19.13 22.94 12.61
C ASP A 16 19.33 23.83 11.37
N GLU A 17 19.40 23.27 10.16
CA GLU A 17 19.40 24.09 8.94
C GLU A 17 17.99 24.55 8.55
N SER A 18 17.86 25.85 8.27
CA SER A 18 16.62 26.44 7.77
C SER A 18 16.18 25.76 6.48
N THR A 19 14.89 25.45 6.34
CA THR A 19 14.26 24.94 5.11
C THR A 19 14.46 25.86 3.88
N SER A 20 14.87 27.11 4.11
CA SER A 20 15.28 28.07 3.09
C SER A 20 16.68 27.78 2.50
N SER A 21 17.51 26.95 3.14
CA SER A 21 18.82 26.55 2.63
C SER A 21 18.70 25.59 1.45
N PRO A 22 19.73 25.48 0.59
CA PRO A 22 19.73 24.57 -0.56
C PRO A 22 19.42 23.13 -0.14
N ASN A 23 18.67 22.40 -0.97
CA ASN A 23 18.25 21.03 -0.65
C ASN A 23 19.47 20.08 -0.60
N PRO A 24 19.70 19.36 0.51
CA PRO A 24 20.85 18.47 0.69
C PRO A 24 20.84 17.27 -0.28
N ASN A 25 19.70 16.96 -0.89
CA ASN A 25 19.57 15.91 -1.91
C ASN A 25 20.20 16.29 -3.26
N GLY A 26 20.79 17.49 -3.37
CA GLY A 26 21.47 17.97 -4.58
C GLY A 26 20.51 18.40 -5.69
N MET A 27 19.22 18.52 -5.37
CA MET A 27 18.16 18.83 -6.32
C MET A 27 17.03 19.59 -5.64
N GLU A 28 16.62 20.68 -6.27
CA GLU A 28 15.54 21.54 -5.80
C GLU A 28 14.21 21.11 -6.42
N PHE A 29 13.13 21.30 -5.69
CA PHE A 29 11.76 21.05 -6.17
C PHE A 29 10.95 22.34 -6.11
N ASP A 30 10.19 22.61 -7.17
CA ASP A 30 9.28 23.76 -7.18
C ASP A 30 8.00 23.40 -6.41
N ASN A 31 7.44 22.23 -6.70
CA ASN A 31 6.11 21.84 -6.22
C ASN A 31 6.15 20.48 -5.51
N LEU A 32 5.61 20.40 -4.30
CA LEU A 32 5.35 19.16 -3.56
C LEU A 32 3.84 18.86 -3.56
N TYR A 33 3.48 17.64 -3.90
CA TYR A 33 2.11 17.14 -3.88
C TYR A 33 2.00 15.96 -2.92
N LEU A 34 1.09 16.06 -1.95
CA LEU A 34 0.86 15.04 -0.94
C LEU A 34 -0.50 14.39 -1.16
N ASP A 35 -0.48 13.08 -1.46
CA ASP A 35 -1.66 12.24 -1.26
C ASP A 35 -1.79 11.94 0.24
N MET A 36 -2.70 12.67 0.89
CA MET A 36 -2.85 12.64 2.34
C MET A 36 -3.32 11.28 2.83
N ASN A 37 -4.03 10.49 2.03
CA ASN A 37 -4.44 9.16 2.46
C ASN A 37 -3.23 8.22 2.66
N GLY A 38 -2.16 8.43 1.90
CA GLY A 38 -0.87 7.74 2.10
C GLY A 38 -0.12 8.16 3.37
N ILE A 39 -0.53 9.25 4.02
CA ILE A 39 0.02 9.73 5.31
C ILE A 39 -0.91 9.33 6.47
N ILE A 40 -2.22 9.54 6.29
CA ILE A 40 -3.23 9.28 7.33
C ILE A 40 -3.22 7.80 7.73
N HIS A 41 -3.17 6.87 6.78
CA HIS A 41 -3.22 5.43 7.09
C HIS A 41 -2.09 4.96 8.03
N PRO A 42 -0.80 5.24 7.74
CA PRO A 42 0.30 4.95 8.67
C PRO A 42 0.16 5.63 10.04
N CYS A 43 -0.35 6.87 10.10
CA CYS A 43 -0.50 7.58 11.39
C CYS A 43 -1.58 6.99 12.30
N PHE A 44 -2.50 6.17 11.77
CA PHE A 44 -3.48 5.41 12.58
C PHE A 44 -2.90 4.10 13.12
N HIS A 45 -1.99 3.47 12.38
CA HIS A 45 -1.45 2.15 12.71
C HIS A 45 0.06 2.15 12.45
N PRO A 46 0.86 2.85 13.28
CA PRO A 46 2.30 2.87 13.10
C PRO A 46 2.86 1.44 13.23
N GLU A 47 3.61 0.99 12.22
CA GLU A 47 4.26 -0.34 12.18
C GLU A 47 5.57 -0.37 12.99
N SER A 48 5.62 0.14 14.23
CA SER A 48 6.85 0.07 15.04
C SER A 48 6.99 -1.27 15.76
N ASP A 49 8.09 -1.98 15.46
CA ASP A 49 8.50 -3.27 16.04
C ASP A 49 8.89 -3.20 17.54
N GLU A 50 8.96 -1.99 18.13
CA GLU A 50 9.24 -1.77 19.56
C GLU A 50 8.16 -0.86 20.15
N ASP A 51 7.37 -1.39 21.09
CA ASP A 51 6.50 -0.68 22.06
C ASP A 51 5.79 0.60 21.56
N GLY A 52 5.36 0.60 20.29
CA GLY A 52 4.67 1.74 19.69
C GLY A 52 3.31 1.92 20.33
N VAL A 53 3.16 2.95 21.15
CA VAL A 53 1.85 3.34 21.67
C VAL A 53 0.99 3.72 20.47
N GLN A 54 0.01 2.89 20.14
CA GLN A 54 -0.99 3.24 19.14
C GLN A 54 -1.73 4.48 19.62
N PRO A 55 -1.98 5.45 18.72
CA PRO A 55 -2.73 6.63 19.10
C PRO A 55 -4.12 6.22 19.60
N THR A 56 -4.50 6.79 20.73
CA THR A 56 -5.75 6.50 21.42
C THR A 56 -6.83 7.53 21.14
N SER A 57 -6.44 8.73 20.68
CA SER A 57 -7.32 9.86 20.37
C SER A 57 -7.09 10.42 18.97
N PHE A 58 -8.06 11.18 18.45
CA PHE A 58 -7.91 11.87 17.16
C PHE A 58 -6.83 12.95 17.20
N GLU A 59 -6.67 13.62 18.35
CA GLU A 59 -5.67 14.67 18.55
C GLU A 59 -4.24 14.13 18.40
N GLU A 60 -3.94 12.96 18.97
CA GLU A 60 -2.65 12.27 18.79
C GLU A 60 -2.40 11.92 17.32
N VAL A 61 -3.44 11.42 16.62
CA VAL A 61 -3.34 11.16 15.18
C VAL A 61 -3.04 12.44 14.40
N PHE A 62 -3.68 13.56 14.75
CA PHE A 62 -3.44 14.84 14.07
C PHE A 62 -2.01 15.34 14.28
N ILE A 63 -1.47 15.22 15.49
CA ILE A 63 -0.07 15.56 15.78
C ILE A 63 0.87 14.71 14.92
N ASN A 64 0.66 13.39 14.88
CA ASN A 64 1.46 12.49 14.06
C ASN A 64 1.40 12.87 12.57
N ILE A 65 0.22 13.23 12.07
CA ILE A 65 0.06 13.70 10.67
C ILE A 65 0.85 15.00 10.44
N PHE A 66 0.79 15.96 11.36
CA PHE A 66 1.51 17.23 11.22
C PHE A 66 3.03 17.04 11.23
N GLU A 67 3.55 16.24 12.15
CA GLU A 67 4.98 15.89 12.20
C GLU A 67 5.44 15.17 10.93
N TYR A 68 4.58 14.31 10.37
CA TYR A 68 4.86 13.61 9.12
C TYR A 68 4.95 14.60 7.94
N ILE A 69 3.99 15.54 7.85
CA ILE A 69 4.01 16.58 6.81
C ILE A 69 5.27 17.45 6.96
N ASP A 70 5.60 17.88 8.18
CA ASP A 70 6.81 18.67 8.45
C ASP A 70 8.07 17.93 7.99
N THR A 71 8.15 16.63 8.28
CA THR A 71 9.26 15.77 7.84
C THR A 71 9.36 15.74 6.31
N LEU A 72 8.25 15.54 5.60
CA LEU A 72 8.26 15.55 4.13
C LEU A 72 8.65 16.91 3.55
N VAL A 73 8.15 18.00 4.12
CA VAL A 73 8.49 19.36 3.69
C VAL A 73 9.97 19.65 3.93
N ASN A 74 10.54 19.20 5.05
CA ASN A 74 11.96 19.36 5.37
C ASN A 74 12.88 18.58 4.43
N ILE A 75 12.43 17.42 3.94
CA ILE A 75 13.14 16.59 2.95
C ILE A 75 13.09 17.24 1.56
N VAL A 76 11.89 17.62 1.11
CA VAL A 76 11.68 18.06 -0.28
C VAL A 76 12.00 19.54 -0.48
N ARG A 77 11.75 20.38 0.52
CA ARG A 77 11.93 21.84 0.49
C ARG A 77 11.31 22.50 -0.77
N PRO A 78 9.98 22.40 -0.96
CA PRO A 78 9.33 22.99 -2.12
C PRO A 78 9.56 24.51 -2.17
N ARG A 79 9.79 25.07 -3.36
CA ARG A 79 10.11 26.50 -3.55
C ARG A 79 8.94 27.36 -4.02
N LYS A 80 7.85 26.75 -4.50
CA LYS A 80 6.70 27.48 -5.06
C LYS A 80 5.35 26.98 -4.54
N LEU A 81 5.14 25.67 -4.43
CA LEU A 81 3.83 25.11 -4.11
C LEU A 81 3.91 23.90 -3.18
N LEU A 82 3.04 23.88 -2.17
CA LEU A 82 2.64 22.68 -1.45
C LEU A 82 1.15 22.40 -1.73
N TYR A 83 0.85 21.25 -2.31
CA TYR A 83 -0.52 20.82 -2.60
C TYR A 83 -0.86 19.58 -1.77
N MET A 84 -1.87 19.66 -0.92
CA MET A 84 -2.31 18.57 -0.06
C MET A 84 -3.68 18.09 -0.53
N ALA A 85 -3.77 16.82 -0.92
CA ALA A 85 -4.98 16.22 -1.46
C ALA A 85 -5.49 15.11 -0.54
N ILE A 86 -6.65 15.33 0.06
CA ILE A 86 -7.39 14.32 0.82
C ILE A 86 -8.37 13.63 -0.13
N ASP A 87 -8.57 12.31 -0.02
CA ASP A 87 -9.62 11.66 -0.81
C ASP A 87 -10.98 12.26 -0.50
N GLY A 88 -11.72 12.62 -1.55
CA GLY A 88 -13.14 12.93 -1.47
C GLY A 88 -13.99 11.78 -2.04
N VAL A 89 -15.24 12.08 -2.40
CA VAL A 89 -16.15 11.09 -2.99
C VAL A 89 -15.56 10.56 -4.31
N ALA A 90 -15.26 9.26 -4.35
CA ALA A 90 -14.63 8.61 -5.50
C ALA A 90 -15.65 8.12 -6.55
N PRO A 91 -15.22 7.85 -7.80
CA PRO A 91 -16.10 7.25 -8.82
C PRO A 91 -16.59 5.85 -8.44
N ARG A 92 -17.75 5.44 -8.97
CA ARG A 92 -18.40 4.15 -8.67
C ARG A 92 -17.47 2.94 -8.81
N ALA A 93 -16.60 2.93 -9.83
CA ALA A 93 -15.64 1.84 -10.03
C ALA A 93 -14.68 1.70 -8.85
N LYS A 94 -14.15 2.82 -8.34
CA LYS A 94 -13.29 2.84 -7.16
C LYS A 94 -14.08 2.51 -5.89
N MET A 95 -15.32 3.01 -5.76
CA MET A 95 -16.18 2.67 -4.61
C MET A 95 -16.38 1.16 -4.46
N ASN A 96 -16.55 0.42 -5.55
CA ASN A 96 -16.66 -1.04 -5.51
C ASN A 96 -15.36 -1.70 -5.01
N GLN A 97 -14.20 -1.21 -5.44
CA GLN A 97 -12.90 -1.69 -4.97
C GLN A 97 -12.68 -1.38 -3.49
N GLN A 98 -12.99 -0.14 -3.06
CA GLN A 98 -12.92 0.26 -1.65
C GLN A 98 -13.88 -0.58 -0.81
N ARG A 99 -15.10 -0.83 -1.28
CA ARG A 99 -16.07 -1.71 -0.62
C ARG A 99 -15.50 -3.11 -0.43
N ALA A 100 -15.01 -3.76 -1.49
CA ALA A 100 -14.44 -5.10 -1.41
C ALA A 100 -13.27 -5.16 -0.41
N ARG A 101 -12.39 -4.15 -0.40
CA ARG A 101 -11.29 -4.04 0.56
C ARG A 101 -11.80 -3.92 2.00
N ARG A 102 -12.74 -3.01 2.28
CA ARG A 102 -13.30 -2.79 3.63
C ARG A 102 -14.02 -4.04 4.17
N PHE A 103 -14.79 -4.72 3.33
CA PHE A 103 -15.45 -5.98 3.70
C PHE A 103 -14.44 -7.07 4.05
N LYS A 104 -13.35 -7.17 3.29
CA LYS A 104 -12.27 -8.11 3.59
C LYS A 104 -11.58 -7.74 4.92
N SER A 105 -11.20 -6.49 5.11
CA SER A 105 -10.55 -6.02 6.34
C SER A 105 -11.40 -6.23 7.58
N ALA A 106 -12.72 -6.02 7.50
CA ALA A 106 -13.64 -6.30 8.60
C ALA A 106 -13.67 -7.80 8.95
N LYS A 107 -13.71 -8.67 7.94
CA LYS A 107 -13.68 -10.13 8.13
C LYS A 107 -12.33 -10.61 8.67
N ASP A 108 -11.22 -10.07 8.16
CA ASP A 108 -9.87 -10.40 8.63
C ASP A 108 -9.70 -9.96 10.10
N LYS A 109 -10.28 -8.81 10.50
CA LYS A 109 -10.32 -8.34 11.89
C LYS A 109 -11.15 -9.26 12.79
N GLU A 110 -12.34 -9.65 12.36
CA GLU A 110 -13.20 -10.60 13.10
C GLU A 110 -12.49 -11.94 13.35
N LEU A 111 -11.80 -12.47 12.33
CA LEU A 111 -11.00 -13.69 12.48
C LEU A 111 -9.85 -13.51 13.45
N ALA A 112 -9.11 -12.40 13.36
CA ALA A 112 -8.01 -12.08 14.27
C ALA A 112 -8.50 -11.92 15.72
N ASP A 113 -9.63 -11.26 15.94
CA ASP A 113 -10.23 -11.08 17.26
C ASP A 113 -10.65 -12.43 17.88
N ALA A 114 -11.20 -13.34 17.07
CA ALA A 114 -11.57 -14.69 17.51
C ALA A 114 -10.33 -15.58 17.81
N GLU A 115 -9.24 -15.43 17.04
CA GLU A 115 -7.97 -16.10 17.32
C GLU A 115 -7.32 -15.57 18.60
N GLU A 116 -7.32 -14.25 18.79
CA GLU A 116 -6.82 -13.60 20.00
C GLU A 116 -7.60 -14.07 21.23
N GLU A 117 -8.92 -14.16 21.15
CA GLU A 117 -9.75 -14.63 22.26
C GLU A 117 -9.44 -16.08 22.64
N LYS A 118 -9.24 -16.97 21.66
CA LYS A 118 -8.82 -18.35 21.91
C LYS A 118 -7.46 -18.41 22.60
N LEU A 119 -6.51 -17.59 22.16
CA LEU A 119 -5.17 -17.53 22.74
C LEU A 119 -5.20 -16.99 24.18
N ARG A 120 -6.01 -15.96 24.46
CA ARG A 120 -6.21 -15.41 25.80
C ARG A 120 -6.75 -16.47 26.77
N ARG A 121 -7.79 -17.22 26.36
CA ARG A 121 -8.34 -18.33 27.18
C ARG A 121 -7.30 -19.42 27.44
N GLN A 122 -6.46 -19.76 26.45
CA GLN A 122 -5.38 -20.73 26.64
C GLN A 122 -4.32 -20.24 27.63
N PHE A 123 -3.96 -18.97 27.59
CA PHE A 123 -3.00 -18.38 28.54
C PHE A 123 -3.56 -18.30 29.96
N GLU A 124 -4.85 -17.98 30.12
CA GLU A 124 -5.54 -18.02 31.40
C GLU A 124 -5.53 -19.44 32.00
N LEU A 125 -5.81 -20.47 31.20
CA LEU A 125 -5.73 -21.88 31.62
C LEU A 125 -4.30 -22.31 32.01
N GLN A 126 -3.28 -21.73 31.39
CA GLN A 126 -1.87 -21.96 31.72
C GLN A 126 -1.39 -21.12 32.92
N GLY A 127 -2.27 -20.33 33.56
CA GLY A 127 -1.92 -19.46 34.68
C GLY A 127 -1.01 -18.29 34.31
N LYS A 128 -0.91 -17.94 33.01
CA LYS A 128 -0.14 -16.78 32.54
C LYS A 128 -0.96 -15.50 32.68
N GLN A 129 -0.30 -14.40 33.00
CA GLN A 129 -0.96 -13.10 33.11
C GLN A 129 -1.44 -12.61 31.74
N VAL A 130 -2.72 -12.29 31.61
CA VAL A 130 -3.33 -11.70 30.41
C VAL A 130 -3.69 -10.24 30.69
N LEU A 131 -3.15 -9.32 29.89
CA LEU A 131 -3.45 -7.88 30.00
C LEU A 131 -4.86 -7.56 29.48
N PRO A 132 -5.61 -6.64 30.09
CA PRO A 132 -6.95 -6.25 29.63
C PRO A 132 -6.94 -5.64 28.23
N LYS A 133 -8.02 -5.88 27.46
CA LYS A 133 -8.21 -5.23 26.15
C LYS A 133 -8.39 -3.73 26.37
N LYS A 134 -7.59 -2.91 25.68
CA LYS A 134 -7.80 -1.45 25.65
C LYS A 134 -8.77 -1.12 24.54
N GLU A 135 -9.83 -0.37 24.86
CA GLU A 135 -10.70 0.22 23.87
C GLU A 135 -10.01 1.44 23.25
N ASN A 136 -9.92 1.48 21.93
CA ASN A 136 -9.31 2.59 21.19
C ASN A 136 -10.34 3.17 20.21
N GLU A 137 -10.64 4.47 20.31
CA GLU A 137 -11.51 5.19 19.37
C GLU A 137 -10.97 5.17 17.93
N VAL A 138 -9.66 4.93 17.79
CA VAL A 138 -8.89 4.94 16.53
C VAL A 138 -8.81 3.54 15.88
N SER A 139 -9.40 2.51 16.51
CA SER A 139 -9.27 1.11 16.09
C SER A 139 -10.02 0.74 14.80
N ASP A 140 -10.91 1.61 14.30
CA ASP A 140 -11.61 1.40 13.03
C ASP A 140 -11.04 2.29 11.91
N SER A 141 -10.21 1.68 11.05
CA SER A 141 -9.68 2.35 9.85
C SER A 141 -10.74 2.83 8.86
N ASN A 142 -12.00 2.35 8.94
CA ASN A 142 -13.07 2.79 8.04
C ASN A 142 -13.47 4.25 8.26
N ILE A 143 -13.12 4.86 9.39
CA ILE A 143 -13.38 6.28 9.65
C ILE A 143 -12.63 7.20 8.68
N ILE A 144 -11.57 6.70 8.03
CA ILE A 144 -10.83 7.35 6.95
C ILE A 144 -11.64 7.24 5.65
N THR A 145 -12.79 7.90 5.62
CA THR A 145 -13.74 7.95 4.50
C THR A 145 -14.41 9.34 4.48
N PRO A 146 -14.58 9.97 3.31
CA PRO A 146 -15.29 11.24 3.22
C PRO A 146 -16.68 11.19 3.88
N GLY A 147 -17.05 12.26 4.58
CA GLY A 147 -18.35 12.38 5.26
C GLY A 147 -18.38 11.89 6.71
N THR A 148 -17.26 11.42 7.27
CA THR A 148 -17.14 11.08 8.70
C THR A 148 -16.76 12.30 9.54
N ASP A 149 -17.09 12.27 10.83
CA ASP A 149 -16.71 13.32 11.79
C ASP A 149 -15.18 13.50 11.89
N PHE A 150 -14.43 12.39 11.84
CA PHE A 150 -12.97 12.40 11.80
C PHE A 150 -12.44 13.24 10.62
N MET A 151 -12.95 13.04 9.40
CA MET A 151 -12.47 13.76 8.22
C MET A 151 -12.82 15.25 8.26
N TYR A 152 -13.96 15.60 8.87
CA TYR A 152 -14.34 16.97 9.12
C TYR A 152 -13.38 17.66 10.11
N LYS A 153 -13.14 17.02 11.26
CA LYS A 153 -12.19 17.51 12.28
C LYS A 153 -10.78 17.63 11.73
N LEU A 154 -10.30 16.64 10.98
CA LEU A 154 -9.00 16.65 10.31
C LEU A 154 -8.87 17.84 9.35
N SER A 155 -9.91 18.12 8.56
CA SER A 155 -9.91 19.24 7.60
C SER A 155 -9.77 20.59 8.31
N ASN A 156 -10.44 20.77 9.46
CA ASN A 156 -10.31 21.97 10.27
C ASN A 156 -8.93 22.06 10.94
N ALA A 157 -8.43 20.95 11.48
CA ALA A 157 -7.12 20.89 12.11
C ALA A 157 -5.99 21.22 11.11
N LEU A 158 -6.05 20.70 9.88
CA LEU A 158 -5.12 21.03 8.80
C LEU A 158 -5.17 22.50 8.41
N ARG A 159 -6.34 23.13 8.35
CA ARG A 159 -6.46 24.58 8.06
C ARG A 159 -5.77 25.42 9.13
N SER A 160 -5.94 25.06 10.40
CA SER A 160 -5.24 25.71 11.52
C SER A 160 -3.73 25.48 11.46
N TYR A 161 -3.30 24.25 11.21
CA TYR A 161 -1.89 23.87 11.05
C TYR A 161 -1.20 24.65 9.93
N ILE A 162 -1.82 24.73 8.74
CA ILE A 162 -1.29 25.51 7.61
C ILE A 162 -1.13 26.98 8.00
N SER A 163 -2.16 27.56 8.65
CA SER A 163 -2.12 28.97 9.04
C SER A 163 -0.99 29.25 10.03
N LEU A 164 -0.76 28.35 10.98
CA LEU A 164 0.34 28.41 11.95
C LEU A 164 1.72 28.28 11.29
N ARG A 165 1.85 27.37 10.32
CA ARG A 165 3.11 27.18 9.59
C ARG A 165 3.44 28.38 8.69
N LEU A 166 2.44 28.94 8.00
CA LEU A 166 2.61 30.16 7.19
C LEU A 166 3.05 31.37 8.03
N SER A 167 2.63 31.47 9.30
CA SER A 167 3.00 32.59 10.16
C SER A 167 4.37 32.42 10.83
N ASN A 168 4.75 31.19 11.17
CA ASN A 168 5.88 30.92 12.07
C ASN A 168 7.10 30.29 11.37
N ASP A 169 6.93 29.66 10.21
CA ASP A 169 7.99 28.94 9.52
C ASP A 169 8.46 29.70 8.26
N SER A 170 9.76 30.03 8.23
CA SER A 170 10.36 30.74 7.11
C SER A 170 10.26 29.99 5.77
N GLY A 171 10.30 28.64 5.80
CA GLY A 171 10.20 27.83 4.59
C GLY A 171 8.80 27.78 3.99
N TRP A 172 7.79 28.12 4.79
CA TRP A 172 6.39 28.17 4.35
C TRP A 172 5.98 29.55 3.84
N ARG A 173 6.67 30.61 4.28
CA ARG A 173 6.31 32.00 4.00
C ARG A 173 6.19 32.33 2.51
N ASP A 174 7.11 31.81 1.70
CA ASP A 174 7.24 32.17 0.29
C ASP A 174 6.61 31.13 -0.66
N ILE A 175 5.95 30.09 -0.13
CA ILE A 175 5.25 29.06 -0.92
C ILE A 175 3.74 29.26 -0.89
N LYS A 176 3.08 28.88 -1.99
CA LYS A 176 1.63 28.76 -2.03
C LYS A 176 1.22 27.41 -1.45
N VAL A 177 0.29 27.40 -0.49
CA VAL A 177 -0.28 26.17 0.07
C VAL A 177 -1.71 25.99 -0.43
N ILE A 178 -2.04 24.83 -0.99
CA ILE A 178 -3.38 24.47 -1.43
C ILE A 178 -3.83 23.20 -0.70
N LEU A 179 -4.92 23.30 0.04
CA LEU A 179 -5.60 22.16 0.65
C LEU A 179 -6.84 21.80 -0.17
N SER A 180 -6.85 20.59 -0.73
CA SER A 180 -8.04 19.97 -1.33
C SER A 180 -8.59 18.93 -0.35
N ASP A 181 -9.52 19.36 0.50
CA ASP A 181 -10.11 18.53 1.55
C ASP A 181 -11.08 17.45 1.02
N ALA A 182 -11.65 16.66 1.93
CA ALA A 182 -12.55 15.56 1.62
C ALA A 182 -13.90 16.00 1.01
N ASN A 183 -14.26 17.29 1.11
CA ASN A 183 -15.50 17.81 0.52
C ASN A 183 -15.35 18.07 -0.98
N VAL A 184 -14.11 18.20 -1.48
CA VAL A 184 -13.85 18.25 -2.91
C VAL A 184 -13.97 16.83 -3.46
N PRO A 185 -14.83 16.54 -4.46
CA PRO A 185 -14.97 15.20 -5.00
C PRO A 185 -13.71 14.73 -5.75
N GLY A 186 -13.51 13.42 -5.79
CA GLY A 186 -12.38 12.77 -6.46
C GLY A 186 -11.31 12.21 -5.52
N GLU A 187 -10.55 11.26 -6.04
CA GLU A 187 -9.40 10.64 -5.36
C GLU A 187 -8.22 11.62 -5.31
N GLY A 188 -7.42 11.59 -4.25
CA GLY A 188 -6.28 12.48 -4.00
C GLY A 188 -5.30 12.50 -5.17
N GLU A 189 -4.88 11.32 -5.65
CA GLU A 189 -4.02 11.17 -6.82
C GLU A 189 -4.62 11.84 -8.08
N HIS A 190 -5.93 11.70 -8.29
CA HIS A 190 -6.62 12.26 -9.44
C HIS A 190 -6.80 13.78 -9.33
N LYS A 191 -7.01 14.31 -8.12
CA LYS A 191 -7.03 15.75 -7.85
C LYS A 191 -5.68 16.38 -8.16
N ILE A 192 -4.59 15.77 -7.66
CA ILE A 192 -3.21 16.20 -7.92
C ILE A 192 -2.93 16.22 -9.42
N MET A 193 -3.18 15.12 -10.13
CA MET A 193 -2.89 15.07 -11.56
C MET A 193 -3.80 15.97 -12.38
N SER A 194 -5.07 16.15 -11.98
CA SER A 194 -5.96 17.12 -12.62
C SER A 194 -5.41 18.53 -12.48
N PHE A 195 -4.95 18.91 -11.29
CA PHE A 195 -4.33 20.20 -11.03
C PHE A 195 -3.07 20.40 -11.90
N ILE A 196 -2.15 19.43 -11.93
CA ILE A 196 -0.93 19.50 -12.76
C ILE A 196 -1.27 19.69 -14.24
N ARG A 197 -2.23 18.92 -14.78
CA ARG A 197 -2.68 19.06 -16.18
C ARG A 197 -3.28 20.43 -16.47
N GLN A 198 -4.08 20.97 -15.55
CA GLN A 198 -4.66 22.29 -15.71
C GLN A 198 -3.60 23.40 -15.69
N GLN A 199 -2.61 23.31 -14.79
CA GLN A 199 -1.49 24.26 -14.75
C GLN A 199 -0.74 24.32 -16.08
N ARG A 200 -0.48 23.17 -16.71
CA ARG A 200 0.20 23.08 -18.02
C ARG A 200 -0.54 23.74 -19.18
N ASN A 201 -1.87 23.86 -19.09
CA ASN A 201 -2.65 24.50 -20.13
C ASN A 201 -2.58 26.03 -20.06
N PHE A 202 -2.02 26.60 -18.98
CA PHE A 202 -1.79 28.04 -18.90
C PHE A 202 -0.54 28.44 -19.70
N PRO A 203 -0.63 29.46 -20.57
CA PRO A 203 0.53 29.92 -21.36
C PRO A 203 1.72 30.39 -20.54
N SER A 204 1.49 30.81 -19.29
CA SER A 204 2.52 31.27 -18.35
C SER A 204 3.20 30.14 -17.56
N HIS A 205 2.82 28.88 -17.81
CA HIS A 205 3.41 27.75 -17.11
C HIS A 205 4.86 27.51 -17.52
N ASP A 206 5.75 27.40 -16.54
CA ASP A 206 7.14 27.05 -16.76
C ASP A 206 7.27 25.53 -17.00
N PRO A 207 7.67 25.09 -18.21
CA PRO A 207 7.81 23.66 -18.53
C PRO A 207 8.95 22.98 -17.75
N ASN A 208 9.85 23.74 -17.13
CA ASN A 208 10.94 23.20 -16.32
C ASN A 208 10.59 23.09 -14.83
N THR A 209 9.34 23.36 -14.45
CA THR A 209 8.84 23.15 -13.08
C THR A 209 9.13 21.71 -12.63
N ARG A 210 9.82 21.57 -11.50
CA ARG A 210 10.15 20.28 -10.89
C ARG A 210 9.08 19.87 -9.89
N HIS A 211 8.53 18.68 -10.09
CA HIS A 211 7.42 18.16 -9.32
C HIS A 211 7.88 16.99 -8.44
N CYS A 212 7.52 17.03 -7.16
CA CYS A 212 7.71 15.93 -6.21
C CYS A 212 6.34 15.44 -5.72
N LEU A 213 6.05 14.14 -5.87
CA LEU A 213 4.80 13.54 -5.41
C LEU A 213 5.07 12.56 -4.27
N TYR A 214 4.24 12.60 -3.24
CA TYR A 214 4.23 11.62 -2.16
C TYR A 214 2.90 10.87 -2.16
N GLY A 215 2.96 9.53 -2.18
CA GLY A 215 1.79 8.65 -2.09
C GLY A 215 2.11 7.19 -2.45
N LEU A 216 1.37 6.25 -1.86
CA LEU A 216 1.62 4.80 -2.01
C LEU A 216 1.23 4.27 -3.40
N ASP A 217 0.24 4.88 -4.05
CA ASP A 217 -0.33 4.45 -5.34
C ASP A 217 0.20 5.24 -6.55
N VAL A 218 1.12 6.19 -6.34
CA VAL A 218 1.69 7.10 -7.39
C VAL A 218 2.39 6.36 -8.54
N LEU A 219 2.64 5.06 -8.39
CA LEU A 219 3.30 4.19 -9.37
C LEU A 219 2.61 4.11 -10.75
N TYR A 220 1.36 4.54 -10.90
CA TYR A 220 0.62 4.40 -12.17
C TYR A 220 0.54 5.64 -13.05
N GLN A 221 0.93 6.83 -12.57
CA GLN A 221 0.71 8.08 -13.33
C GLN A 221 1.99 8.78 -13.83
N GLU A 222 3.17 8.18 -13.62
CA GLU A 222 4.48 8.73 -14.01
C GLU A 222 4.82 8.70 -15.53
N GLN A 223 3.86 8.69 -16.45
CA GLN A 223 4.17 8.64 -17.89
C GLN A 223 4.00 9.93 -18.70
N GLN A 224 3.79 11.10 -18.09
CA GLN A 224 3.52 12.31 -18.89
C GLN A 224 4.45 13.51 -18.70
N HIS A 225 5.51 13.40 -17.88
CA HIS A 225 6.31 14.57 -17.49
C HIS A 225 7.80 14.26 -17.41
N ALA A 226 8.60 14.99 -18.19
CA ALA A 226 10.00 15.24 -17.82
C ALA A 226 9.99 16.09 -16.54
N ASN A 227 10.82 15.78 -15.55
CA ASN A 227 10.97 16.51 -14.27
C ASN A 227 9.98 16.16 -13.13
N CYS A 228 9.38 14.97 -13.15
CA CYS A 228 8.59 14.44 -12.04
C CYS A 228 9.42 13.43 -11.22
N GLN A 229 9.37 13.51 -9.90
CA GLN A 229 9.94 12.53 -8.98
C GLN A 229 8.94 12.14 -7.90
N SER A 230 9.04 10.89 -7.43
CA SER A 230 8.19 10.38 -6.36
C SER A 230 9.03 10.05 -5.12
N VAL A 231 8.54 10.49 -3.96
CA VAL A 231 9.10 10.16 -2.65
C VAL A 231 8.17 9.15 -1.98
N ARG A 232 8.75 8.10 -1.39
CA ARG A 232 8.01 7.06 -0.65
C ARG A 232 8.90 6.45 0.43
N GLU A 233 8.28 5.89 1.46
CA GLU A 233 8.99 5.07 2.43
C GLU A 233 9.57 3.80 1.79
N MET A 234 10.75 3.38 2.26
CA MET A 234 11.33 2.11 1.86
C MET A 234 10.68 0.97 2.65
N THR A 235 9.93 0.12 1.95
CA THR A 235 9.41 -1.11 2.56
C THR A 235 10.57 -2.03 3.03
N PRO A 236 10.47 -2.73 4.17
CA PRO A 236 11.54 -3.58 4.73
C PRO A 236 12.10 -4.64 3.75
N SER A 237 11.25 -5.10 2.82
CA SER A 237 11.63 -6.01 1.73
C SER A 237 12.65 -5.41 0.74
N SER A 238 12.80 -4.09 0.69
CA SER A 238 13.75 -3.36 -0.17
C SER A 238 15.13 -3.18 0.49
N VAL A 239 15.22 -3.30 1.82
CA VAL A 239 16.45 -3.06 2.60
C VAL A 239 17.40 -4.29 2.57
N LYS A 240 16.88 -5.49 2.29
CA LYS A 240 17.65 -6.76 2.26
C LYS A 240 18.57 -6.94 1.04
N SER A 241 18.96 -5.87 0.35
CA SER A 241 19.89 -5.93 -0.81
C SER A 241 21.38 -5.82 -0.42
N GLY A 242 21.71 -5.63 0.86
CA GLY A 242 23.09 -5.67 1.36
C GLY A 242 23.39 -7.01 2.02
N ASN A 243 24.05 -7.91 1.30
CA ASN A 243 24.73 -9.11 1.84
C ASN A 243 23.88 -10.06 2.71
N ARG A 244 23.04 -10.86 2.05
CA ARG A 244 22.88 -12.31 2.29
C ARG A 244 22.08 -12.88 1.11
N LYS A 245 22.43 -14.07 0.60
CA LYS A 245 21.72 -14.79 -0.47
C LYS A 245 20.32 -15.21 0.01
N ALA A 246 19.41 -14.26 0.20
CA ALA A 246 18.00 -14.52 0.32
C ALA A 246 17.42 -14.47 -1.09
N SER A 247 16.84 -15.58 -1.54
CA SER A 247 16.13 -15.68 -2.82
C SER A 247 15.09 -14.56 -2.92
N ILE A 248 15.40 -13.53 -3.71
CA ILE A 248 14.47 -12.44 -4.04
C ILE A 248 13.21 -13.11 -4.60
N VAL A 249 12.12 -13.08 -3.83
CA VAL A 249 10.80 -13.44 -4.32
C VAL A 249 10.44 -12.38 -5.36
N LYS A 250 10.77 -12.64 -6.63
CA LYS A 250 10.41 -11.76 -7.75
C LYS A 250 8.88 -11.59 -7.72
N LYS A 251 8.41 -10.35 -7.52
CA LYS A 251 6.98 -10.03 -7.52
C LYS A 251 6.33 -10.61 -8.79
N PRO A 252 5.17 -11.29 -8.69
CA PRO A 252 4.56 -12.02 -9.80
C PRO A 252 4.27 -11.13 -11.03
N TYR A 253 4.03 -9.84 -10.81
CA TYR A 253 3.71 -8.85 -11.85
C TYR A 253 4.91 -8.41 -12.70
N GLN A 254 6.15 -8.49 -12.18
CA GLN A 254 7.34 -8.05 -12.93
C GLN A 254 7.54 -8.88 -14.21
N ASN A 255 7.30 -10.19 -14.12
CA ASN A 255 7.40 -11.08 -15.27
C ASN A 255 6.23 -10.88 -16.26
N ALA A 256 5.07 -10.43 -15.79
CA ALA A 256 3.91 -10.17 -16.64
C ALA A 256 4.11 -8.92 -17.49
N ILE A 257 4.60 -7.82 -16.91
CA ILE A 257 4.92 -6.59 -17.64
C ILE A 257 6.03 -6.86 -18.66
N ASP A 258 7.10 -7.57 -18.25
CA ASP A 258 8.19 -7.93 -19.15
C ASP A 258 7.67 -8.75 -20.35
N LEU A 259 6.73 -9.69 -20.13
CA LEU A 259 6.09 -10.47 -21.19
C LEU A 259 5.24 -9.58 -22.11
N LEU A 260 4.35 -8.75 -21.55
CA LEU A 260 3.50 -7.83 -22.33
C LEU A 260 4.36 -6.90 -23.20
N MET A 261 5.41 -6.33 -22.63
CA MET A 261 6.33 -5.45 -23.36
C MET A 261 7.14 -6.20 -24.42
N THR A 262 7.53 -7.45 -24.16
CA THR A 262 8.23 -8.29 -25.13
C THR A 262 7.33 -8.58 -26.34
N ILE A 263 6.09 -9.01 -26.09
CA ILE A 263 5.10 -9.27 -27.15
C ILE A 263 4.82 -7.98 -27.92
N TYR A 264 4.60 -6.86 -27.21
CA TYR A 264 4.28 -5.58 -27.84
C TYR A 264 5.40 -5.09 -28.76
N LYS A 265 6.66 -5.16 -28.32
CA LYS A 265 7.82 -4.77 -29.13
C LYS A 265 8.01 -5.70 -30.33
N LYS A 266 7.89 -7.01 -30.13
CA LYS A 266 8.05 -8.01 -31.18
C LYS A 266 6.99 -7.82 -32.28
N GLU A 267 5.75 -7.58 -31.88
CA GLU A 267 4.59 -7.52 -32.78
C GLU A 267 4.25 -6.08 -33.21
N PHE A 268 5.04 -5.08 -32.82
CA PHE A 268 4.74 -3.65 -33.06
C PHE A 268 4.41 -3.32 -34.52
N LYS A 269 5.20 -3.87 -35.46
CA LYS A 269 4.96 -3.70 -36.90
C LYS A 269 3.66 -4.39 -37.33
N ASN A 270 3.41 -5.59 -36.83
CA ASN A 270 2.21 -6.38 -37.13
C ASN A 270 0.94 -5.74 -36.54
N LEU A 271 1.05 -4.99 -35.44
CA LEU A 271 -0.03 -4.20 -34.84
C LEU A 271 -0.34 -2.92 -35.64
N GLY A 272 0.52 -2.52 -36.58
CA GLY A 272 0.37 -1.27 -37.35
C GLY A 272 0.82 -0.02 -36.59
N GLY A 273 1.64 -0.17 -35.55
CA GLY A 273 2.18 0.90 -34.72
C GLY A 273 1.50 1.03 -33.35
N TYR A 274 1.54 2.23 -32.75
CA TYR A 274 1.06 2.47 -31.39
C TYR A 274 -0.41 2.11 -31.17
N MET A 275 -0.73 1.50 -30.03
CA MET A 275 -2.13 1.21 -29.61
C MET A 275 -2.89 2.47 -29.19
N VAL A 276 -2.17 3.52 -28.81
CA VAL A 276 -2.72 4.80 -28.38
C VAL A 276 -2.29 5.91 -29.33
N ASP A 277 -3.22 6.80 -29.65
CA ASP A 277 -2.99 8.04 -30.39
C ASP A 277 -2.98 9.22 -29.42
N MET A 278 -1.80 9.72 -29.12
CA MET A 278 -1.62 10.83 -28.17
C MET A 278 -2.19 12.16 -28.69
N LEU A 279 -2.41 12.30 -30.00
CA LEU A 279 -3.05 13.50 -30.57
C LEU A 279 -4.53 13.57 -30.23
N ARG A 280 -5.16 12.42 -29.93
CA ARG A 280 -6.58 12.32 -29.61
C ARG A 280 -6.85 12.09 -28.13
N VAL A 281 -5.83 12.25 -27.27
CA VAL A 281 -5.94 11.94 -25.82
C VAL A 281 -7.06 12.72 -25.11
N ASN A 282 -7.43 13.88 -25.64
CA ASN A 282 -8.52 14.72 -25.11
C ASN A 282 -9.92 14.35 -25.65
N ASP A 283 -10.04 13.32 -26.50
CA ASP A 283 -11.32 12.84 -27.03
C ASP A 283 -12.13 12.14 -25.93
N LYS A 284 -13.27 12.73 -25.57
CA LYS A 284 -14.17 12.24 -24.51
C LYS A 284 -14.77 10.86 -24.81
N LYS A 285 -14.72 10.38 -26.06
CA LYS A 285 -15.23 9.05 -26.46
C LYS A 285 -14.13 7.97 -26.46
N SER A 286 -12.99 8.22 -25.80
CA SER A 286 -11.83 7.33 -25.79
C SER A 286 -11.27 7.03 -27.18
N GLY A 287 -11.46 7.96 -28.13
CA GLY A 287 -10.98 7.85 -29.52
C GLY A 287 -9.45 7.80 -29.67
N TYR A 288 -8.71 8.02 -28.57
CA TYR A 288 -7.27 7.80 -28.50
C TYR A 288 -6.87 6.32 -28.45
N ILE A 289 -7.78 5.41 -28.11
CA ILE A 289 -7.49 3.97 -28.07
C ILE A 289 -7.85 3.33 -29.42
N LYS A 290 -6.88 2.73 -30.09
CA LYS A 290 -7.10 1.99 -31.33
C LYS A 290 -7.53 0.55 -31.00
N LEU A 291 -8.83 0.36 -30.75
CA LEU A 291 -9.41 -0.92 -30.29
C LEU A 291 -9.00 -2.12 -31.14
N SER A 292 -8.97 -1.99 -32.47
CA SER A 292 -8.54 -3.08 -33.37
C SER A 292 -7.10 -3.55 -33.11
N ARG A 293 -6.20 -2.65 -32.68
CA ARG A 293 -4.83 -2.98 -32.32
C ARG A 293 -4.76 -3.60 -30.93
N VAL A 294 -5.57 -3.10 -30.00
CA VAL A 294 -5.68 -3.65 -28.64
C VAL A 294 -6.19 -5.08 -28.69
N GLU A 295 -7.23 -5.35 -29.46
CA GLU A 295 -7.79 -6.69 -29.68
C GLU A 295 -6.73 -7.64 -30.25
N LYS A 296 -6.04 -7.24 -31.34
CA LYS A 296 -4.96 -8.03 -31.93
C LYS A 296 -3.85 -8.31 -30.92
N PHE A 297 -3.49 -7.33 -30.09
CA PHE A 297 -2.49 -7.51 -29.03
C PHE A 297 -2.95 -8.48 -27.95
N ILE A 298 -4.21 -8.39 -27.49
CA ILE A 298 -4.78 -9.32 -26.50
C ILE A 298 -4.75 -10.76 -27.03
N LEU A 299 -5.12 -10.98 -28.29
CA LEU A 299 -5.06 -12.31 -28.92
C LEU A 299 -3.62 -12.86 -28.97
N LEU A 300 -2.64 -12.01 -29.27
CA LEU A 300 -1.23 -12.39 -29.26
C LEU A 300 -0.73 -12.76 -27.86
N VAL A 301 -1.23 -12.08 -26.81
CA VAL A 301 -0.96 -12.44 -25.41
C VAL A 301 -1.65 -13.74 -25.04
N GLY A 302 -2.89 -13.96 -25.51
CA GLY A 302 -3.67 -15.18 -25.33
C GLY A 302 -2.92 -16.45 -25.78
N ALA A 303 -2.16 -16.36 -26.88
CA ALA A 303 -1.32 -17.47 -27.36
C ALA A 303 -0.23 -17.94 -26.37
N TYR A 304 0.06 -17.15 -25.32
CA TYR A 304 0.99 -17.52 -24.25
C TYR A 304 0.29 -18.06 -22.99
N GLU A 305 -1.04 -18.04 -22.92
CA GLU A 305 -1.81 -18.43 -21.72
C GLU A 305 -1.50 -19.86 -21.27
N ASP A 306 -1.57 -20.84 -22.18
CA ASP A 306 -1.31 -22.25 -21.83
C ASP A 306 0.09 -22.46 -21.24
N LYS A 307 1.10 -21.79 -21.82
CA LYS A 307 2.48 -21.84 -21.33
C LYS A 307 2.60 -21.19 -19.94
N ILE A 308 1.85 -20.11 -19.69
CA ILE A 308 1.79 -19.44 -18.38
C ILE A 308 1.13 -20.37 -17.35
N PHE A 309 -0.02 -20.95 -17.68
CA PHE A 309 -0.78 -21.84 -16.78
C PHE A 309 0.03 -23.09 -16.43
N LYS A 310 0.62 -23.75 -17.44
CA LYS A 310 1.48 -24.93 -17.21
C LYS A 310 2.66 -24.60 -16.28
N LYS A 311 3.39 -23.52 -16.56
CA LYS A 311 4.51 -23.09 -15.71
C LYS A 311 4.08 -22.74 -14.29
N ARG A 312 2.91 -22.09 -14.11
CA ARG A 312 2.36 -21.78 -12.78
C ARG A 312 1.98 -23.05 -12.02
N SER A 313 1.41 -24.04 -12.70
CA SER A 313 1.07 -25.34 -12.12
C SER A 313 2.33 -26.07 -11.62
N GLU A 314 3.35 -26.20 -12.47
CA GLU A 314 4.63 -26.83 -12.11
C GLU A 314 5.32 -26.14 -10.92
N LEU A 315 5.26 -24.81 -10.86
CA LEU A 315 5.89 -24.04 -9.78
C LEU A 315 5.11 -24.16 -8.46
N ARG A 316 3.78 -24.27 -8.53
CA ARG A 316 2.92 -24.56 -7.39
C ARG A 316 3.19 -25.96 -6.86
N GLU A 317 3.25 -26.95 -7.74
CA GLU A 317 3.55 -28.35 -7.39
C GLU A 317 4.92 -28.47 -6.71
N ARG A 318 5.96 -27.82 -7.26
CA ARG A 318 7.29 -27.78 -6.62
C ARG A 318 7.27 -27.13 -5.24
N LYS A 319 6.47 -26.08 -5.03
CA LYS A 319 6.32 -25.45 -3.71
C LYS A 319 5.61 -26.35 -2.72
N LEU A 320 4.53 -27.01 -3.13
CA LEU A 320 3.82 -27.99 -2.31
C LEU A 320 4.74 -29.14 -1.89
N ARG A 321 5.48 -29.73 -2.85
CA ARG A 321 6.46 -30.79 -2.54
C ARG A 321 7.50 -30.37 -1.50
N ARG A 322 8.00 -29.13 -1.56
CA ARG A 322 8.94 -28.61 -0.56
C ARG A 322 8.31 -28.41 0.82
N LEU A 323 7.05 -27.98 0.88
CA LEU A 323 6.34 -27.81 2.15
C LEU A 323 6.04 -29.16 2.80
N CYS A 324 5.66 -30.17 2.01
CA CYS A 324 5.50 -31.54 2.50
C CYS A 324 6.82 -32.07 3.08
N LEU A 325 7.92 -31.98 2.33
CA LEU A 325 9.24 -32.43 2.82
C LEU A 325 9.68 -31.70 4.10
N ASN A 326 9.47 -30.38 4.19
CA ASN A 326 9.81 -29.64 5.41
C ASN A 326 8.91 -30.00 6.60
N LYS A 327 7.64 -30.34 6.33
CA LYS A 327 6.71 -30.79 7.37
C LYS A 327 7.12 -32.18 7.86
N ASP A 328 7.45 -33.09 6.94
CA ASP A 328 7.90 -34.44 7.25
C ASP A 328 9.22 -34.39 8.05
N SER A 329 10.16 -33.50 7.72
CA SER A 329 11.40 -33.31 8.50
C SER A 329 11.18 -32.70 9.90
N LEU A 330 10.18 -31.82 10.07
CA LEU A 330 9.80 -31.29 11.38
C LEU A 330 9.08 -32.34 12.23
N GLU A 331 8.26 -33.20 11.60
CA GLU A 331 7.62 -34.34 12.26
C GLU A 331 8.67 -35.39 12.66
N GLU A 332 9.68 -35.68 11.83
CA GLU A 332 10.81 -36.56 12.17
C GLU A 332 11.70 -36.01 13.29
N GLU A 333 11.93 -34.69 13.37
CA GLU A 333 12.66 -34.07 14.51
C GLU A 333 11.87 -34.11 15.82
N ILE A 334 10.53 -33.99 15.75
CA ILE A 334 9.64 -34.13 16.91
C ILE A 334 9.60 -35.59 17.39
N ASP A 335 9.55 -36.55 16.46
CA ASP A 335 9.53 -37.98 16.80
C ASP A 335 10.89 -38.48 17.30
N ALA A 336 12.00 -37.96 16.75
CA ALA A 336 13.36 -38.23 17.24
C ALA A 336 13.67 -37.55 18.59
N GLY A 337 13.03 -36.42 18.89
CA GLY A 337 13.10 -35.76 20.19
C GLY A 337 12.30 -36.46 21.29
N SER A 338 11.28 -37.25 20.91
CA SER A 338 10.45 -38.03 21.83
C SER A 338 11.05 -39.41 22.18
N SER A 339 12.09 -39.86 21.49
CA SER A 339 12.70 -41.19 21.74
C SER A 339 13.87 -41.16 22.73
N ALA A 340 14.14 -40.03 23.40
CA ALA A 340 15.33 -39.85 24.22
C ALA A 340 15.07 -39.30 25.63
N THR A 341 13.94 -39.60 26.26
CA THR A 341 13.83 -39.70 27.73
C THR A 341 12.56 -40.46 28.09
N ASP A 342 12.69 -41.75 28.43
CA ASP A 342 12.07 -42.22 29.67
C ASP A 342 12.60 -43.58 30.12
N SER A 343 13.20 -43.58 31.31
CA SER A 343 13.31 -44.75 32.16
C SER A 343 12.63 -44.43 33.49
N SER A 344 11.56 -45.16 33.77
CA SER A 344 10.81 -45.31 35.02
C SER A 344 9.87 -44.17 35.43
N SER A 345 8.56 -44.42 35.39
CA SER A 345 7.86 -45.03 36.52
C SER A 345 6.49 -45.58 36.11
N THR A 346 6.21 -46.77 36.63
CA THR A 346 4.94 -47.50 36.56
C THR A 346 3.83 -46.79 37.34
N CYS A 347 2.62 -46.75 36.78
CA CYS A 347 1.37 -47.05 37.48
C CYS A 347 0.24 -47.32 36.48
N ALA A 348 -0.52 -48.39 36.72
CA ALA A 348 -1.48 -49.00 35.80
C ALA A 348 -2.95 -48.61 36.10
N LEU A 349 -3.71 -48.34 35.02
CA LEU A 349 -5.11 -48.71 34.68
C LEU A 349 -6.29 -48.37 35.66
N PRO A 350 -7.59 -48.34 35.22
CA PRO A 350 -8.16 -48.93 33.99
C PRO A 350 -9.22 -48.12 33.18
N ASN A 351 -9.44 -48.59 31.94
CA ASN A 351 -10.67 -48.72 31.10
C ASN A 351 -11.85 -47.76 31.39
N GLY A 352 -12.54 -47.13 30.44
CA GLY A 352 -12.71 -47.34 29.00
C GLY A 352 -14.19 -47.09 28.71
N GLU A 353 -14.54 -46.24 27.74
CA GLU A 353 -15.84 -46.23 27.07
C GLU A 353 -15.79 -45.34 25.81
N GLU A 354 -16.38 -45.88 24.74
CA GLU A 354 -16.42 -45.38 23.37
C GLU A 354 -17.18 -44.06 23.24
N PHE A 355 -16.76 -43.17 22.32
CA PHE A 355 -17.70 -42.27 21.65
C PHE A 355 -17.34 -42.06 20.18
N GLU A 356 -18.34 -42.32 19.35
CA GLU A 356 -18.38 -42.35 17.89
C GLU A 356 -18.05 -41.01 17.23
N ALA A 357 -17.40 -41.07 16.07
CA ALA A 357 -17.26 -39.94 15.15
C ALA A 357 -18.58 -39.72 14.37
N PRO A 358 -19.11 -38.49 14.25
CA PRO A 358 -20.22 -38.24 13.35
C PRO A 358 -19.73 -38.09 11.90
N SER A 359 -20.38 -38.85 11.05
CA SER A 359 -20.29 -38.93 9.59
C SER A 359 -20.55 -37.60 8.86
N LEU A 360 -19.83 -37.42 7.75
CA LEU A 360 -20.19 -36.53 6.64
C LEU A 360 -21.65 -36.77 6.19
N GLY A 361 -22.46 -35.71 6.16
CA GLY A 361 -23.77 -35.75 5.52
C GLY A 361 -24.45 -34.39 5.44
N MET A 362 -24.82 -34.02 4.21
CA MET A 362 -25.84 -33.05 3.81
C MET A 362 -25.47 -31.56 3.69
N PHE A 363 -25.12 -31.17 2.45
CA PHE A 363 -25.49 -29.88 1.88
C PHE A 363 -26.68 -30.12 0.94
N GLU A 364 -27.87 -29.69 1.33
CA GLU A 364 -28.96 -29.39 0.40
C GLU A 364 -29.81 -28.22 0.94
N ASN A 365 -30.04 -27.26 0.05
CA ASN A 365 -31.12 -26.27 0.03
C ASN A 365 -31.22 -25.21 1.14
N MET A 366 -31.03 -23.95 0.74
CA MET A 366 -32.09 -22.93 0.91
C MET A 366 -31.89 -21.77 -0.08
N HIS A 367 -32.73 -21.78 -1.12
CA HIS A 367 -33.23 -20.58 -1.80
C HIS A 367 -34.43 -20.04 -1.01
N SER A 368 -34.66 -18.72 -1.16
CA SER A 368 -35.87 -17.97 -0.78
C SER A 368 -36.06 -17.64 0.70
N GLN A 369 -35.75 -16.39 1.08
CA GLN A 369 -36.74 -15.30 1.17
C GLN A 369 -36.04 -13.94 1.12
#